data_AF-A0A1X1L6G5-F1
#
_entry.id   AF-A0A1X1L6G5-F1
#
_cell.length_a   1.000
_cell.length_b   1.000
_cell.length_c   1.000
_cell.angle_alpha   90.00
_cell.angle_beta   90.00
_cell.angle_gamma   90.00
#
_symmetry.space_group_name_H-M   'P 1'
#
loop_
_entity.id
_entity.type
_entity.pdbx_description
1 polymer ?
#
loop_
_entity_poly.entity_id
_entity_poly.type
_entity_poly.pdbx_seq_one_letter_code
_entity_poly.pdbx_strand_id
1 'polypeptide(L)'
;MHIHYNTNQTTLPLEISSFFPQDHLVFTIERVVNTLEDCYFHAFYHAFARPSYHPKMLIATLLFAYPQGIFSGRKIEKMMIENLAMQYLTGPLVVSYRTINRFRVAEGMEELIRNLFMDLNLRLKMEELVTLDCLFIDGTKIEANANKYSFVWKKAAEKFSAKLQEQIQN
;
A
#
# COMPACT_ATOMS: atom_id res chain seq x y z
N MET A 1 15.41 22.87 -32.04
CA MET A 1 15.95 21.57 -32.46
C MET A 1 15.02 20.50 -31.90
N HIS A 2 14.34 19.72 -32.73
CA HIS A 2 13.43 18.67 -32.22
C HIS A 2 14.21 17.37 -31.99
N ILE A 3 13.94 16.72 -30.86
CA ILE A 3 14.49 15.40 -30.55
C ILE A 3 13.79 14.40 -31.48
N HIS A 4 14.55 13.64 -32.26
CA HIS A 4 13.99 12.57 -33.08
C HIS A 4 13.43 11.48 -32.16
N TYR A 5 12.11 11.31 -32.14
CA TYR A 5 11.43 10.27 -31.38
C TYR A 5 11.48 8.95 -32.15
N ASN A 6 12.12 7.93 -31.57
CA ASN A 6 12.16 6.57 -32.11
C ASN A 6 11.96 5.58 -30.97
N THR A 7 10.94 4.72 -31.05
CA THR A 7 10.61 3.70 -30.04
C THR A 7 11.46 2.44 -30.15
N ASN A 8 12.15 2.22 -31.27
CA ASN A 8 12.86 0.97 -31.58
C ASN A 8 14.37 1.06 -31.33
N GLN A 9 14.80 1.96 -30.43
CA GLN A 9 16.22 2.16 -30.14
C GLN A 9 16.71 1.14 -29.10
N THR A 10 17.77 0.41 -29.45
CA THR A 10 18.43 -0.52 -28.51
C THR A 10 19.03 0.28 -27.36
N THR A 11 18.63 -0.06 -26.13
CA THR A 11 19.11 0.56 -24.89
C THR A 11 19.98 -0.43 -24.12
N LEU A 12 21.06 0.07 -23.52
CA LEU A 12 21.91 -0.70 -22.61
C LEU A 12 21.21 -0.88 -21.27
N PRO A 13 21.62 -1.87 -20.45
CA PRO A 13 21.13 -2.01 -19.08
C PRO A 13 21.34 -0.68 -18.33
N LEU A 14 20.24 -0.05 -17.93
CA LEU A 14 20.27 1.21 -17.23
C LEU A 14 20.45 0.95 -15.74
N GLU A 15 21.38 1.68 -15.11
CA GLU A 15 21.47 1.72 -13.65
C GLU A 15 20.29 2.52 -13.11
N ILE A 16 19.28 1.82 -12.59
CA ILE A 16 18.03 2.44 -12.13
C ILE A 16 18.28 3.48 -11.02
N SER A 17 19.30 3.28 -10.18
CA SER A 17 19.71 4.24 -9.14
C SER A 17 20.05 5.62 -9.68
N SER A 18 20.60 5.72 -10.90
CA SER A 18 21.05 6.98 -11.50
C SER A 18 19.91 7.94 -11.87
N PHE A 19 18.67 7.45 -11.94
CA PHE A 19 17.50 8.28 -12.25
C PHE A 19 16.95 9.05 -11.04
N PHE A 20 17.38 8.71 -9.83
CA PHE A 20 16.84 9.30 -8.60
C PHE A 20 17.83 10.28 -7.97
N PRO A 21 17.35 11.40 -7.40
CA PRO A 21 18.20 12.28 -6.62
C PRO A 21 18.66 11.56 -5.34
N GLN A 22 19.80 11.97 -4.78
CA GLN A 22 20.43 11.27 -3.65
C GLN A 22 19.57 11.24 -2.37
N ASP A 23 18.68 12.21 -2.22
CA ASP A 23 17.72 12.37 -1.13
C ASP A 23 16.39 11.62 -1.38
N HIS A 24 16.30 10.83 -2.45
CA HIS A 24 15.08 10.11 -2.77
C HIS A 24 14.74 9.06 -1.69
N LEU A 25 13.47 9.02 -1.27
CA LEU A 25 12.93 8.13 -0.23
C LEU A 25 13.34 6.65 -0.39
N VAL A 26 13.50 6.20 -1.63
CA VAL A 26 13.85 4.81 -1.96
C VAL A 26 15.15 4.36 -1.29
N PHE A 27 16.17 5.23 -1.22
CA PHE A 27 17.47 4.91 -0.63
C PHE A 27 17.38 4.83 0.90
N THR A 28 16.54 5.66 1.51
CA THR A 28 16.29 5.60 2.95
C THR A 28 15.55 4.31 3.31
N ILE A 29 14.56 3.89 2.50
CA ILE A 29 13.88 2.61 2.70
C ILE A 29 14.84 1.43 2.53
N GLU A 30 15.66 1.43 1.48
CA GLU A 30 16.68 0.40 1.26
C GLU A 30 17.60 0.26 2.49
N ARG A 31 18.15 1.38 2.98
CA ARG A 31 19.01 1.41 4.16
C ARG A 31 18.30 0.87 5.41
N VAL A 32 17.05 1.28 5.67
CA VAL A 32 16.26 0.79 6.82
C VAL A 32 16.05 -0.72 6.71
N VAL A 33 15.62 -1.21 5.55
CA VAL A 33 15.32 -2.64 5.35
C VAL A 33 16.58 -3.50 5.45
N ASN A 34 17.71 -3.01 4.95
CA ASN A 34 18.99 -3.73 5.03
C ASN A 34 19.55 -3.81 6.46
N THR A 35 19.14 -2.91 7.37
CA THR A 35 19.51 -3.01 8.81
C THR A 35 18.74 -4.08 9.57
N LEU A 36 17.67 -4.64 9.01
CA LEU A 36 16.88 -5.67 9.67
C LEU A 36 17.61 -7.00 9.70
N GLU A 37 17.71 -7.59 10.89
CA GLU A 37 18.23 -8.94 11.07
C GLU A 37 17.23 -9.99 10.55
N ASP A 38 17.75 -11.11 10.05
CA ASP A 38 16.88 -12.16 9.48
C ASP A 38 16.09 -12.93 10.55
N CYS A 39 16.46 -12.78 11.83
CA CYS A 39 15.79 -13.39 12.98
C CYS A 39 14.31 -12.96 13.07
N TYR A 40 14.00 -11.72 12.70
CA TYR A 40 12.63 -11.18 12.68
C TYR A 40 11.70 -11.90 11.69
N PHE A 41 12.27 -12.62 10.72
CA PHE A 41 11.50 -13.29 9.67
C PHE A 41 11.44 -14.80 9.81
N HIS A 42 12.01 -15.37 10.87
CA HIS A 42 12.09 -16.82 11.04
C HIS A 42 10.71 -17.50 11.01
N ALA A 43 9.69 -16.85 11.59
CA ALA A 43 8.30 -17.32 11.57
C ALA A 43 7.67 -17.35 10.16
N PHE A 44 8.21 -16.57 9.21
CA PHE A 44 7.71 -16.50 7.83
C PHE A 44 8.38 -17.52 6.90
N TYR A 45 9.57 -18.01 7.26
CA TYR A 45 10.25 -19.03 6.47
C TYR A 45 9.64 -20.40 6.74
N HIS A 46 9.30 -21.10 5.66
CA HIS A 46 8.84 -22.49 5.72
C HIS A 46 9.91 -23.40 5.13
N ALA A 47 10.19 -24.51 5.82
CA ALA A 47 11.18 -25.49 5.39
C ALA A 47 10.73 -26.32 4.16
N PHE A 48 9.44 -26.35 3.88
CA PHE A 48 8.84 -27.15 2.81
C PHE A 48 7.97 -26.28 1.89
N ALA A 49 7.81 -26.75 0.64
CA ALA A 49 7.14 -26.07 -0.48
C ALA A 49 8.01 -25.04 -1.24
N ARG A 50 7.38 -24.31 -2.16
CA ARG A 50 8.05 -23.32 -3.02
C ARG A 50 8.65 -22.21 -2.15
N PRO A 51 9.92 -21.81 -2.36
CA PRO A 51 10.52 -20.72 -1.61
C PRO A 51 9.65 -19.46 -1.66
N SER A 52 9.37 -18.90 -0.48
CA SER A 52 8.69 -17.62 -0.35
C SER A 52 9.56 -16.50 -0.93
N TYR A 53 8.92 -15.41 -1.36
CA TYR A 53 9.63 -14.17 -1.66
C TYR A 53 10.36 -13.66 -0.41
N HIS A 54 11.47 -12.95 -0.63
CA HIS A 54 12.27 -12.44 0.48
C HIS A 54 11.44 -11.45 1.34
N PRO A 55 11.33 -11.65 2.66
CA PRO A 55 10.51 -10.81 3.54
C PRO A 55 10.95 -9.34 3.51
N LYS A 56 12.26 -9.07 3.49
CA LYS A 56 12.81 -7.71 3.27
C LYS A 56 12.25 -7.01 2.02
N MET A 57 12.13 -7.72 0.90
CA MET A 57 11.55 -7.16 -0.34
C MET A 57 10.06 -6.81 -0.16
N LEU A 58 9.30 -7.68 0.52
CA LEU A 58 7.89 -7.43 0.82
C LEU A 58 7.73 -6.23 1.77
N ILE A 59 8.59 -6.09 2.77
CA ILE A 59 8.61 -4.94 3.68
C ILE A 59 8.96 -3.67 2.92
N ALA A 60 10.01 -3.68 2.10
CA ALA A 60 10.40 -2.53 1.28
C ALA A 60 9.24 -2.05 0.39
N THR A 61 8.53 -3.00 -0.22
CA THR A 61 7.33 -2.74 -1.02
C THR A 61 6.24 -2.01 -0.21
N LEU A 62 5.97 -2.48 1.01
CA LEU A 62 4.94 -1.89 1.88
C LEU A 62 5.36 -0.52 2.42
N LEU A 63 6.61 -0.39 2.86
CA LEU A 63 7.19 0.87 3.36
C LEU A 63 7.26 1.94 2.27
N PHE A 64 7.41 1.56 1.00
CA PHE A 64 7.34 2.51 -0.11
C PHE A 64 5.90 2.89 -0.47
N ALA A 65 4.96 1.94 -0.40
CA ALA A 65 3.56 2.17 -0.79
C ALA A 65 2.76 3.02 0.20
N TYR A 66 2.96 2.80 1.51
CA TYR A 66 2.13 3.41 2.55
C TYR A 66 2.27 4.92 2.69
N PRO A 67 3.49 5.52 2.63
CA PRO A 67 3.63 6.97 2.64
C PRO A 67 2.89 7.67 1.48
N GLN A 68 2.71 6.96 0.35
CA GLN A 68 1.99 7.45 -0.82
C GLN A 68 0.47 7.24 -0.72
N GLY A 69 -0.05 6.74 0.41
CA GLY A 69 -1.47 6.44 0.60
C GLY A 69 -1.95 5.21 -0.17
N ILE A 70 -1.04 4.37 -0.67
CA ILE A 70 -1.37 3.19 -1.48
C ILE A 70 -1.46 1.95 -0.58
N PHE A 71 -2.65 1.70 -0.04
CA PHE A 71 -2.88 0.56 0.86
C PHE A 71 -3.43 -0.69 0.15
N SER A 72 -4.08 -0.53 -1.01
CA SER A 72 -4.69 -1.65 -1.74
C SER A 72 -3.62 -2.57 -2.33
N GLY A 73 -3.64 -3.86 -1.98
CA GLY A 73 -2.68 -4.84 -2.52
C GLY A 73 -2.64 -4.88 -4.05
N ARG A 74 -3.78 -4.70 -4.73
CA ARG A 74 -3.84 -4.63 -6.21
C ARG A 74 -3.17 -3.37 -6.76
N LYS A 75 -3.30 -2.24 -6.07
CA LYS A 75 -2.61 -1.00 -6.46
C LYS A 75 -1.10 -1.14 -6.24
N ILE A 76 -0.68 -1.84 -5.19
CA ILE A 76 0.74 -2.12 -4.94
C ILE A 76 1.31 -3.05 -6.01
N GLU A 77 0.61 -4.13 -6.35
CA GLU A 77 1.00 -5.03 -7.45
C GLU A 77 1.14 -4.25 -8.77
N LYS A 78 0.19 -3.36 -9.08
CA LYS A 78 0.28 -2.46 -10.24
C LYS A 78 1.50 -1.52 -10.15
N MET A 79 1.78 -0.98 -8.96
CA MET A 79 2.92 -0.10 -8.72
C MET A 79 4.26 -0.81 -8.92
N MET A 80 4.39 -2.10 -8.61
CA MET A 80 5.60 -2.88 -8.92
C MET A 80 5.88 -2.96 -10.43
N ILE A 81 4.84 -2.87 -11.26
CA ILE A 81 4.96 -2.92 -12.72
C ILE A 81 5.27 -1.53 -13.29
N GLU A 82 4.65 -0.48 -12.76
CA GLU A 82 4.66 0.85 -13.40
C GLU A 82 5.65 1.84 -12.77
N ASN A 83 6.03 1.66 -11.51
CA ASN A 83 6.85 2.63 -10.77
C ASN A 83 8.31 2.20 -10.72
N LEU A 84 9.19 3.04 -11.29
CA LEU A 84 10.62 2.76 -11.37
C LEU A 84 11.30 2.67 -9.99
N ALA A 85 10.88 3.46 -9.00
CA ALA A 85 11.45 3.41 -7.66
C ALA A 85 11.01 2.14 -6.91
N MET A 86 9.79 1.64 -7.18
CA MET A 86 9.39 0.32 -6.69
C MET A 86 10.23 -0.78 -7.35
N GLN A 87 10.43 -0.71 -8.67
CA GLN A 87 11.28 -1.67 -9.38
C GLN A 87 12.74 -1.65 -8.92
N TYR A 88 13.25 -0.51 -8.46
CA TYR A 88 14.57 -0.45 -7.82
C TYR A 88 14.62 -1.35 -6.57
N LEU A 89 13.59 -1.30 -5.72
CA LEU A 89 13.53 -2.10 -4.48
C LEU A 89 13.25 -3.58 -4.74
N THR A 90 12.40 -3.90 -5.72
CA THR A 90 11.92 -5.26 -5.96
C THR A 90 12.65 -5.98 -7.08
N GLY A 91 13.46 -5.25 -7.85
CA GLY A 91 14.00 -5.72 -9.12
C GLY A 91 12.87 -6.08 -10.11
N PRO A 92 13.12 -7.04 -11.03
CA PRO A 92 12.13 -7.48 -12.02
C PRO A 92 11.00 -8.35 -11.42
N LEU A 93 11.00 -8.60 -10.10
CA LEU A 93 10.02 -9.45 -9.45
C LEU A 93 8.72 -8.70 -9.21
N VAL A 94 7.62 -9.27 -9.67
CA VAL A 94 6.26 -8.77 -9.40
C VAL A 94 5.53 -9.77 -8.51
N VAL A 95 5.11 -9.30 -7.34
CA VAL A 95 4.43 -10.14 -6.35
C VAL A 95 2.92 -9.91 -6.45
N SER A 96 2.17 -11.02 -6.50
CA SER A 96 0.70 -10.92 -6.55
C SER A 96 0.11 -10.26 -5.30
N TYR A 97 -1.00 -9.52 -5.45
CA TYR A 97 -1.69 -8.91 -4.31
C TYR A 97 -2.06 -9.90 -3.21
N ARG A 98 -2.29 -11.18 -3.57
CA ARG A 98 -2.60 -12.25 -2.60
C ARG A 98 -1.42 -12.53 -1.68
N THR A 99 -0.22 -12.56 -2.21
CA THR A 99 1.00 -12.80 -1.42
C THR A 99 1.28 -11.60 -0.52
N ILE A 100 1.13 -10.37 -1.04
CA ILE A 100 1.27 -9.13 -0.25
C ILE A 100 0.29 -9.14 0.93
N ASN A 101 -0.98 -9.47 0.68
CA ASN A 101 -1.99 -9.48 1.73
C ASN A 101 -1.76 -10.60 2.75
N ARG A 102 -1.30 -11.78 2.33
CA ARG A 102 -0.92 -12.86 3.25
C ARG A 102 0.25 -12.45 4.15
N PHE A 103 1.24 -11.76 3.60
CA PHE A 103 2.40 -11.29 4.36
C PHE A 103 1.98 -10.29 5.45
N ARG A 104 1.04 -9.38 5.15
CA ARG A 104 0.54 -8.38 6.12
C ARG A 104 -0.12 -8.98 7.35
N VAL A 105 -0.90 -10.04 7.15
CA VAL A 105 -1.68 -10.70 8.21
C VAL A 105 -0.94 -11.88 8.83
N ALA A 106 0.30 -12.14 8.40
CA ALA A 106 1.12 -13.16 9.00
C ALA A 106 1.47 -12.76 10.45
N GLU A 107 1.58 -13.77 11.32
CA GLU A 107 1.87 -13.57 12.74
C GLU A 107 3.15 -12.75 12.94
N GLY A 108 3.07 -11.73 13.80
CA GLY A 108 4.17 -10.80 14.08
C GLY A 108 4.48 -9.76 12.99
N MET A 109 4.04 -9.97 11.74
CA MET A 109 4.35 -9.06 10.63
C MET A 109 3.59 -7.74 10.74
N GLU A 110 2.33 -7.76 11.17
CA GLU A 110 1.53 -6.53 11.32
C GLU A 110 2.20 -5.53 12.27
N GLU A 111 2.63 -6.00 13.44
CA GLU A 111 3.34 -5.20 14.44
C GLU A 111 4.71 -4.76 13.94
N LEU A 112 5.47 -5.64 13.29
CA LEU A 112 6.77 -5.30 12.70
C LEU A 112 6.63 -4.20 11.65
N ILE A 113 5.68 -4.32 10.72
CA ILE A 113 5.42 -3.34 9.67
C ILE A 113 5.02 -1.99 10.29
N ARG A 114 4.17 -2.00 11.32
CA ARG A 114 3.76 -0.78 12.04
C ARG A 114 4.96 -0.09 12.68
N ASN A 115 5.78 -0.83 13.42
CA ASN A 115 6.95 -0.28 14.10
C ASN A 115 7.97 0.27 13.09
N LEU A 116 8.23 -0.47 12.00
CA LEU A 116 9.12 -0.02 10.93
C LEU A 116 8.60 1.24 10.23
N PHE A 117 7.30 1.34 10.04
CA PHE A 117 6.71 2.53 9.46
C PHE A 117 6.89 3.74 10.40
N MET A 118 6.68 3.56 11.71
CA MET A 118 6.94 4.61 12.70
C MET A 118 8.42 5.05 12.70
N ASP A 119 9.34 4.09 12.72
CA ASP A 119 10.78 4.34 12.69
C ASP A 119 11.22 5.05 11.41
N LEU A 120 10.67 4.65 10.26
CA LEU A 120 10.92 5.30 8.98
C LEU A 120 10.48 6.77 9.04
N ASN A 121 9.26 7.06 9.50
CA ASN A 121 8.76 8.42 9.62
C ASN A 121 9.61 9.26 10.58
N LEU A 122 10.03 8.69 11.71
CA LEU A 122 10.89 9.36 12.67
C LEU A 122 12.24 9.74 12.03
N ARG A 123 12.87 8.80 11.32
CA ARG A 123 14.13 9.06 10.60
C ARG A 123 13.97 10.14 9.54
N LEU A 124 12.91 10.08 8.76
CA LEU A 124 12.65 11.10 7.74
C LEU A 124 12.43 12.49 8.34
N LYS A 125 11.81 12.59 9.54
CA LYS A 125 11.71 13.85 10.28
C LYS A 125 13.08 14.32 10.79
N MET A 126 13.90 13.40 11.31
CA MET A 126 15.25 13.73 11.81
C MET A 126 16.19 14.20 10.69
N GLU A 127 16.04 13.66 9.48
CA GLU A 127 16.78 14.07 8.28
C GLU A 127 16.17 15.31 7.60
N GLU A 128 15.14 15.94 8.21
CA GLU A 128 14.42 17.11 7.69
C GLU A 128 13.78 16.89 6.29
N LEU A 129 13.62 15.64 5.86
CA LEU A 129 12.99 15.27 4.59
C LEU A 129 11.46 15.39 4.61
N VAL A 130 10.86 15.40 5.81
CA VAL A 130 9.42 15.63 6.01
C VAL A 130 9.15 16.41 7.28
N THR A 131 8.15 17.30 7.22
CA THR A 131 7.62 18.05 8.35
C THR A 131 6.42 17.30 8.96
N LEU A 132 6.54 16.87 10.22
CA LEU A 132 5.41 16.32 11.01
C LEU A 132 4.48 17.42 11.58
N ASP A 133 4.65 18.67 11.17
CA ASP A 133 4.01 19.82 11.81
C ASP A 133 2.52 19.95 11.41
N CYS A 134 2.10 19.23 10.38
CA CYS A 134 0.70 19.14 9.95
C CYS A 134 0.02 17.90 10.56
N LEU A 135 -0.56 18.06 11.74
CA LEU A 135 -1.48 17.10 12.32
C LEU A 135 -2.86 17.24 11.63
N PHE A 136 -3.12 16.41 10.62
CA PHE A 136 -4.46 16.28 10.05
C PHE A 136 -5.31 15.37 10.94
N ILE A 137 -6.07 15.97 11.86
CA ILE A 137 -7.15 15.27 12.56
C ILE A 137 -8.34 15.22 11.59
N ASP A 138 -8.42 14.18 10.77
CA ASP A 138 -9.65 13.91 10.02
C ASP A 138 -10.68 13.35 11.02
N GLY A 139 -11.47 14.25 11.58
CA GLY A 139 -12.58 13.89 12.44
C GLY A 139 -13.64 13.19 11.60
N THR A 140 -13.54 11.87 11.44
CA THR A 140 -14.68 11.08 10.98
C THR A 140 -15.78 11.24 12.00
N LYS A 141 -16.74 12.14 11.74
CA LYS A 141 -18.02 12.17 12.45
C LYS A 141 -18.76 10.89 12.08
N ILE A 142 -18.53 9.84 12.86
CA ILE A 142 -19.39 8.67 12.88
C ILE A 142 -20.67 9.12 13.59
N GLU A 143 -21.60 9.67 12.83
CA GLU A 143 -22.96 9.84 13.33
C GLU A 143 -23.50 8.44 13.62
N ALA A 144 -23.85 8.18 14.88
CA ALA A 144 -24.57 6.98 15.22
C ALA A 144 -25.86 6.97 14.39
N ASN A 145 -26.03 5.98 13.50
CA ASN A 145 -27.31 5.75 12.86
C ASN A 145 -28.29 5.21 13.92
N ALA A 146 -28.81 6.13 14.73
CA ALA A 146 -29.85 5.89 15.71
C ALA A 146 -31.22 6.15 15.07
N ASN A 147 -31.43 5.67 13.85
CA ASN A 147 -32.76 5.74 13.26
C ASN A 147 -33.70 4.85 14.09
N LYS A 148 -34.57 5.49 14.89
CA LYS A 148 -35.63 4.83 15.68
C LYS A 148 -36.57 3.97 14.83
N TYR A 149 -36.51 4.08 13.51
CA TYR A 149 -37.32 3.35 12.54
C TYR A 149 -36.56 2.23 11.81
N SER A 150 -35.53 1.62 12.41
CA SER A 150 -34.90 0.42 11.84
C SER A 150 -35.86 -0.77 11.70
N PHE A 151 -36.99 -0.72 12.42
CA PHE A 151 -38.09 -1.67 12.30
C PHE A 151 -39.34 -0.95 11.79
N VAL A 152 -39.80 -1.35 10.61
CA VAL A 152 -41.05 -0.88 9.99
C VAL A 152 -42.06 -2.01 10.04
N TRP A 153 -43.27 -1.73 10.52
CA TRP A 153 -44.34 -2.72 10.58
C TRP A 153 -44.78 -3.11 9.17
N LYS A 154 -44.86 -4.41 8.89
CA LYS A 154 -45.22 -4.98 7.57
C LYS A 154 -46.43 -4.28 6.92
N LYS A 155 -47.48 -4.01 7.71
CA LYS A 155 -48.70 -3.34 7.25
C LYS A 155 -48.47 -1.92 6.72
N ALA A 156 -47.53 -1.18 7.31
CA ALA A 156 -47.16 0.16 6.82
C ALA A 156 -46.37 0.06 5.51
N ALA A 157 -45.42 -0.88 5.42
CA ALA A 157 -44.64 -1.11 4.21
C ALA A 157 -45.53 -1.51 3.02
N GLU A 158 -46.50 -2.41 3.24
CA GLU A 158 -47.47 -2.83 2.22
C GLU A 158 -48.33 -1.66 1.73
N LYS A 159 -48.82 -0.82 2.65
CA LYS A 159 -49.63 0.36 2.32
C LYS A 159 -48.87 1.37 1.45
N PHE A 160 -47.61 1.67 1.81
CA PHE A 160 -46.80 2.61 1.03
C PHE A 160 -46.34 2.01 -0.30
N SER A 161 -46.08 0.71 -0.37
CA SER A 161 -45.75 0.01 -1.61
C SER A 161 -46.90 0.06 -2.62
N ALA A 162 -48.14 -0.18 -2.19
CA ALA A 162 -49.31 -0.09 -3.05
C ALA A 162 -49.51 1.33 -3.61
N LYS A 163 -49.34 2.34 -2.74
CA LYS A 163 -49.46 3.75 -3.13
C LYS A 163 -48.36 4.19 -4.12
N LEU A 164 -47.15 3.66 -3.99
CA LEU A 164 -46.05 3.91 -4.92
C LEU A 164 -46.34 3.30 -6.30
N GLN A 165 -46.89 2.08 -6.34
CA GLN A 165 -47.25 1.42 -7.60
C GLN A 165 -48.33 2.21 -8.36
N GLU A 166 -49.33 2.75 -7.66
CA GLU A 166 -50.34 3.65 -8.26
C GLU A 166 -49.73 4.93 -8.84
N GLN A 167 -48.70 5.49 -8.19
CA GLN A 167 -48.01 6.69 -8.68
C GLN A 167 -47.10 6.43 -9.88
N ILE A 168 -46.56 5.22 -10.03
CA ILE A 168 -45.71 4.83 -11.17
C ILE A 168 -46.56 4.53 -12.43
N GLN A 169 -47.83 4.20 -12.26
CA GLN A 169 -48.76 3.91 -13.35
C GLN A 169 -49.48 5.14 -13.93
N ASN A 170 -49.32 6.32 -13.31
CA ASN A 170 -49.69 7.62 -13.89
C ASN A 170 -48.47 8.29 -14.51
#